data_AF-A0A8J6PTW3-F1
#
_entry.id   AF-A0A8J6PTW3-F1
#
_cell.length_a   1.000
_cell.length_b   1.000
_cell.length_c   1.000
_cell.angle_alpha   90.00
_cell.angle_beta   90.00
_cell.angle_gamma   90.00
#
_symmetry.space_group_name_H-M   'P 1'
#
loop_
_entity.id
_entity.type
_entity.pdbx_description
1 polymer ?
#
loop_
_entity_poly.entity_id
_entity_poly.type
_entity_poly.pdbx_seq_one_letter_code
_entity_poly.pdbx_strand_id
1 'polypeptide(L)'
;MSGNEDVIKAIVGIEPGSALADVIAGRADIMALTQQTHDGALMPENPGGLSHAERAALALRIAKINDHKAFEEHFETMLEKAGSPDGAVRMADIWFDGGSDPRARALIRHVDLVAHAPKDATRRDIELLQEAGIADADIVRLSELVAFVSYQIRVAVGLALMKGLA
;
A
#
# COMPACT_ATOMS: atom_id res chain seq x y z
N MET A 1 18.02 -17.03 8.58
CA MET A 1 16.65 -16.51 8.33
C MET A 1 16.34 -15.52 9.44
N SER A 2 16.75 -14.25 9.27
CA SER A 2 16.26 -13.20 10.16
C SER A 2 14.78 -13.04 9.86
N GLY A 3 13.93 -13.49 10.78
CA GLY A 3 12.49 -13.35 10.66
C GLY A 3 12.17 -11.86 10.57
N ASN A 4 11.83 -11.40 9.37
CA ASN A 4 11.24 -10.09 9.22
C ASN A 4 9.92 -10.13 9.99
N GLU A 5 9.76 -9.22 10.93
CA GLU A 5 8.52 -9.12 11.72
C GLU A 5 7.37 -8.85 10.75
N ASP A 6 6.29 -9.64 10.85
CA ASP A 6 5.12 -9.48 9.99
C ASP A 6 4.49 -8.11 10.24
N VAL A 7 4.35 -7.30 9.18
CA VAL A 7 3.93 -5.90 9.27
C VAL A 7 2.55 -5.76 9.92
N ILE A 8 1.61 -6.67 9.60
CA ILE A 8 0.28 -6.64 10.22
C ILE A 8 0.38 -6.97 11.70
N LYS A 9 1.16 -7.99 12.08
CA LYS A 9 1.35 -8.34 13.50
C LYS A 9 1.97 -7.21 14.30
N ALA A 10 2.98 -6.54 13.74
CA ALA A 10 3.63 -5.39 14.34
C ALA A 10 2.64 -4.22 14.53
N ILE A 11 1.91 -3.85 13.48
CA ILE A 11 0.96 -2.73 13.50
C ILE A 11 -0.21 -2.98 14.46
N VAL A 12 -0.75 -4.20 14.51
CA VAL A 12 -1.85 -4.54 15.44
C VAL A 12 -1.33 -4.71 16.88
N GLY A 13 -0.01 -4.92 17.04
CA GLY A 13 0.63 -5.17 18.33
C GLY A 13 0.14 -6.48 18.96
N ILE A 14 0.16 -7.57 18.21
CA ILE A 14 -0.35 -8.87 18.69
C ILE A 14 0.64 -9.48 19.68
N GLU A 15 0.25 -9.55 20.95
CA GLU A 15 1.08 -10.08 22.02
C GLU A 15 1.27 -11.60 21.89
N PRO A 16 2.52 -12.12 22.00
CA PRO A 16 2.77 -13.55 22.03
C PRO A 16 1.99 -14.25 23.16
N GLY A 17 1.31 -15.36 22.82
CA GLY A 17 0.51 -16.13 23.79
C GLY A 17 -0.89 -15.57 24.07
N SER A 18 -1.29 -14.48 23.41
CA SER A 18 -2.69 -14.01 23.44
C SER A 18 -3.61 -14.96 22.65
N ALA A 19 -4.91 -14.96 22.99
CA ALA A 19 -5.90 -15.75 22.24
C ALA A 19 -5.94 -15.38 20.74
N LEU A 20 -5.70 -14.11 20.41
CA LEU A 20 -5.59 -13.66 19.02
C LEU A 20 -4.33 -14.22 18.32
N ALA A 21 -3.21 -14.32 19.04
CA ALA A 21 -2.01 -14.95 18.50
C ALA A 21 -2.24 -16.43 18.15
N ASP A 22 -3.00 -17.16 18.96
CA ASP A 22 -3.36 -18.57 18.70
C ASP A 22 -4.27 -18.70 17.47
N VAL A 23 -5.27 -17.81 17.32
CA VAL A 23 -6.13 -17.78 16.12
C VAL A 23 -5.30 -17.52 14.86
N ILE A 24 -4.37 -16.56 14.91
CA ILE A 24 -3.51 -16.22 13.78
C ILE A 24 -2.49 -17.32 13.48
N ALA A 25 -2.01 -18.05 14.49
CA ALA A 25 -1.14 -19.21 14.28
C ALA A 25 -1.84 -20.28 13.40
N GLY A 26 -3.16 -20.43 13.52
CA GLY A 26 -3.97 -21.28 12.63
C GLY A 26 -4.13 -20.77 11.19
N ARG A 27 -3.51 -19.64 10.83
CA ARG A 27 -3.49 -19.02 9.50
C ARG A 27 -2.08 -18.53 9.11
N ALA A 28 -1.03 -19.15 9.66
CA ALA A 28 0.35 -18.71 9.51
C ALA A 28 0.81 -18.62 8.03
N ASP A 29 0.32 -19.53 7.19
CA ASP A 29 0.48 -19.57 5.75
C ASP A 29 -0.12 -18.36 5.03
N ILE A 30 -1.31 -17.90 5.43
CA ILE A 30 -1.91 -16.67 4.88
C ILE A 30 -1.12 -15.43 5.31
N MET A 31 -0.66 -15.36 6.56
CA MET A 31 0.17 -14.27 7.04
C MET A 31 1.50 -14.21 6.28
N ALA A 32 2.15 -15.36 6.09
CA ALA A 32 3.39 -15.46 5.32
C ALA A 32 3.21 -15.00 3.86
N LEU A 33 2.13 -15.41 3.18
CA LEU A 33 1.81 -14.94 1.83
C LEU A 33 1.49 -13.44 1.79
N THR A 34 0.83 -12.92 2.84
CA THR A 34 0.54 -11.49 2.96
C THR A 34 1.84 -10.68 3.11
N GLN A 35 2.77 -11.12 3.95
CA GLN A 35 4.08 -10.48 4.08
C GLN A 35 4.89 -10.54 2.78
N GLN A 36 4.92 -11.70 2.11
CA GLN A 36 5.59 -11.82 0.80
C GLN A 36 4.99 -10.89 -0.25
N THR A 37 3.66 -10.72 -0.24
CA THR A 37 2.98 -9.79 -1.15
C THR A 37 3.32 -8.34 -0.81
N HIS A 38 3.43 -7.99 0.48
CA HIS A 38 3.89 -6.67 0.91
C HIS A 38 5.29 -6.36 0.35
N ASP A 39 6.23 -7.28 0.57
CA ASP A 39 7.61 -7.13 0.12
C ASP A 39 7.68 -7.05 -1.41
N GLY A 40 6.94 -7.91 -2.13
CA GLY A 40 6.91 -7.92 -3.59
C GLY A 40 6.21 -6.70 -4.22
N ALA A 41 5.17 -6.17 -3.58
CA ALA A 41 4.43 -5.01 -4.10
C ALA A 41 5.18 -3.69 -3.83
N LEU A 42 5.87 -3.56 -2.69
CA LEU A 42 6.57 -2.31 -2.32
C LEU A 42 8.04 -2.30 -2.69
N MET A 43 8.72 -3.43 -2.52
CA MET A 43 10.17 -3.58 -2.73
C MET A 43 10.49 -4.71 -3.73
N PRO A 44 9.86 -4.75 -4.93
CA PRO A 44 10.21 -5.75 -5.94
C PRO A 44 11.67 -5.60 -6.37
N GLU A 45 12.32 -6.72 -6.69
CA GLU A 45 13.67 -6.73 -7.28
C GLU A 45 13.74 -5.91 -8.57
N ASN A 46 12.69 -5.99 -9.39
CA ASN A 46 12.55 -5.26 -10.64
C ASN A 46 11.39 -4.26 -10.55
N PRO A 47 11.64 -2.99 -10.19
CA PRO A 47 10.58 -2.01 -9.91
C PRO A 47 9.73 -1.62 -11.14
N GLY A 48 10.26 -1.82 -12.36
CA GLY A 48 9.60 -1.37 -13.58
C GLY A 48 9.55 0.15 -13.66
N GLY A 49 8.45 0.69 -14.20
CA GLY A 49 8.22 2.14 -14.31
C GLY A 49 7.71 2.80 -13.02
N LEU A 50 7.61 2.07 -11.90
CA LEU A 50 7.25 2.59 -10.58
C LEU A 50 8.37 2.32 -9.59
N SER A 51 9.11 3.37 -9.23
CA SER A 51 10.20 3.28 -8.26
C SER A 51 9.72 2.85 -6.87
N HIS A 52 10.63 2.35 -6.03
CA HIS A 52 10.32 2.03 -4.63
C HIS A 52 9.81 3.25 -3.86
N ALA A 53 10.35 4.44 -4.13
CA ALA A 53 9.89 5.68 -3.52
C ALA A 53 8.44 6.03 -3.93
N GLU A 54 8.08 5.88 -5.20
CA GLU A 54 6.70 6.10 -5.65
C GLU A 54 5.74 5.08 -5.05
N ARG A 55 6.14 3.81 -4.94
CA ARG A 55 5.33 2.76 -4.29
C ARG A 55 5.09 3.09 -2.82
N ALA A 56 6.13 3.47 -2.08
CA ALA A 56 6.02 3.87 -0.69
C ALA A 56 5.15 5.13 -0.52
N ALA A 57 5.33 6.14 -1.37
CA ALA A 57 4.54 7.37 -1.33
C ALA A 57 3.06 7.14 -1.65
N LEU A 58 2.74 6.31 -2.64
CA LEU A 58 1.36 5.95 -2.97
C LEU A 58 0.74 5.06 -1.88
N ALA A 59 1.50 4.16 -1.27
CA ALA A 59 1.05 3.39 -0.11
C ALA A 59 0.74 4.29 1.10
N LEU A 60 1.61 5.28 1.37
CA LEU A 60 1.38 6.31 2.38
C LEU A 60 0.12 7.14 2.07
N ARG A 61 -0.09 7.51 0.81
CA ARG A 61 -1.32 8.19 0.37
C ARG A 61 -2.57 7.36 0.67
N ILE A 62 -2.55 6.06 0.34
CA ILE A 62 -3.66 5.14 0.62
C ILE A 62 -3.90 5.02 2.13
N ALA A 63 -2.84 4.93 2.94
CA ALA A 63 -2.96 4.89 4.40
C ALA A 63 -3.62 6.16 4.96
N LYS A 64 -3.25 7.34 4.44
CA LYS A 64 -3.89 8.63 4.78
C LYS A 64 -5.36 8.69 4.35
N ILE A 65 -5.70 8.19 3.17
CA ILE A 65 -7.10 8.11 2.69
C ILE A 65 -7.94 7.22 3.62
N ASN A 66 -7.36 6.17 4.18
CA ASN A 66 -8.01 5.26 5.12
C ASN A 66 -7.86 5.69 6.59
N ASP A 67 -7.25 6.84 6.87
CA ASP A 67 -6.96 7.39 8.21
C ASP A 67 -6.30 6.38 9.17
N HIS A 68 -5.30 5.63 8.69
CA HIS A 68 -4.65 4.57 9.46
C HIS A 68 -3.21 4.92 9.88
N LYS A 69 -3.07 5.63 11.01
CA LYS A 69 -1.79 6.22 11.49
C LYS A 69 -0.59 5.26 11.57
N ALA A 70 -0.77 4.05 12.08
CA ALA A 70 0.34 3.10 12.15
C ALA A 70 0.85 2.65 10.76
N PHE A 71 -0.02 2.64 9.73
CA PHE A 71 0.41 2.39 8.35
C PHE A 71 1.00 3.66 7.73
N GLU A 72 0.53 4.85 8.10
CA GLU A 72 1.17 6.10 7.70
C GLU A 72 2.63 6.13 8.16
N GLU A 73 2.90 5.85 9.44
CA GLU A 73 4.26 5.79 10.00
C GLU A 73 5.13 4.71 9.31
N HIS A 74 4.55 3.53 9.05
CA HIS A 74 5.25 2.44 8.35
C HIS A 74 5.66 2.84 6.93
N PHE A 75 4.74 3.37 6.13
CA PHE A 75 5.03 3.76 4.75
C PHE A 75 5.87 5.04 4.66
N GLU A 76 5.78 5.96 5.62
CA GLU A 76 6.68 7.11 5.75
C GLU A 76 8.12 6.64 5.99
N THR A 77 8.32 5.70 6.92
CA THR A 77 9.64 5.08 7.16
C THR A 77 10.18 4.41 5.89
N MET A 78 9.31 3.76 5.10
CA MET A 78 9.73 3.15 3.82
C MET A 78 10.12 4.20 2.78
N LEU A 79 9.38 5.30 2.69
CA LEU A 79 9.67 6.40 1.78
C LEU A 79 11.01 7.08 2.13
N GLU A 80 11.28 7.29 3.42
CA GLU A 80 12.56 7.79 3.91
C GLU A 80 13.72 6.87 3.53
N LYS A 81 13.57 5.55 3.73
CA LYS A 81 14.57 4.56 3.32
C LYS A 81 14.80 4.52 1.80
N ALA A 82 13.78 4.86 1.01
CA ALA A 82 13.88 4.98 -0.44
C ALA A 82 14.52 6.32 -0.90
N GLY A 83 14.94 7.18 0.04
CA GLY A 83 15.67 8.42 -0.23
C GLY A 83 14.80 9.67 -0.42
N SER A 84 13.48 9.57 -0.23
CA SER A 84 12.53 10.69 -0.25
C SER A 84 12.74 11.73 -1.39
N PRO A 85 12.78 11.32 -2.67
CA PRO A 85 12.89 12.29 -3.76
C PRO A 85 11.64 13.19 -3.79
N ASP A 86 11.84 14.50 -3.96
CA ASP A 86 10.80 15.53 -3.88
C ASP A 86 9.53 15.18 -4.67
N GLY A 87 9.69 14.60 -5.86
CA GLY A 87 8.56 14.18 -6.70
C GLY A 87 7.69 13.10 -6.06
N ALA A 88 8.30 12.08 -5.42
CA ALA A 88 7.57 11.01 -4.75
C ALA A 88 6.96 11.49 -3.43
N VAL A 89 7.70 12.27 -2.64
CA VAL A 89 7.20 12.82 -1.36
C VAL A 89 5.90 13.58 -1.56
N ARG A 90 5.80 14.38 -2.62
CA ARG A 90 4.57 15.11 -2.93
C ARG A 90 3.38 14.20 -3.25
N MET A 91 3.59 13.03 -3.87
CA MET A 91 2.51 12.08 -4.15
C MET A 91 1.83 11.57 -2.88
N ALA A 92 2.54 11.54 -1.75
CA ALA A 92 1.99 11.13 -0.46
C ALA A 92 1.06 12.18 0.20
N ASP A 93 1.01 13.42 -0.31
CA ASP A 93 0.07 14.45 0.16
C ASP A 93 -1.27 14.31 -0.55
N ILE A 94 -2.33 13.94 0.19
CA ILE A 94 -3.68 13.73 -0.35
C ILE A 94 -4.28 14.97 -1.04
N TRP A 95 -3.75 16.17 -0.78
CA TRP A 95 -4.19 17.41 -1.43
C TRP A 95 -3.43 17.73 -2.72
N PHE A 96 -2.32 17.04 -2.98
CA PHE A 96 -1.60 17.17 -4.24
C PHE A 96 -2.26 16.31 -5.32
N ASP A 97 -2.55 16.93 -6.47
CA ASP A 97 -3.24 16.32 -7.61
C ASP A 97 -2.31 15.84 -8.73
N GLY A 98 -0.99 16.05 -8.60
CA GLY A 98 0.01 15.78 -9.64
C GLY A 98 0.55 17.04 -10.35
N GLY A 99 -0.09 18.21 -10.18
CA GLY A 99 0.41 19.49 -10.70
C GLY A 99 0.57 19.47 -12.22
N SER A 100 1.68 20.00 -12.74
CA SER A 100 1.93 20.05 -14.19
C SER A 100 2.35 18.71 -14.81
N ASP A 101 2.76 17.71 -14.01
CA ASP A 101 3.22 16.42 -14.52
C ASP A 101 2.03 15.49 -14.87
N PRO A 102 1.79 15.19 -16.17
CA PRO A 102 0.69 14.32 -16.58
C PRO A 102 0.79 12.91 -16.01
N ARG A 103 1.99 12.36 -15.82
CA ARG A 103 2.19 11.03 -15.26
C ARG A 103 1.81 11.02 -13.79
N ALA A 104 2.30 11.98 -13.01
CA ALA A 104 1.94 12.10 -11.60
C ALA A 104 0.43 12.28 -11.41
N ARG A 105 -0.23 13.14 -12.21
CA ARG A 105 -1.68 13.32 -12.15
C ARG A 105 -2.43 12.02 -12.44
N ALA A 106 -2.00 11.25 -13.43
CA ALA A 106 -2.66 10.01 -13.80
C ALA A 106 -2.51 8.93 -12.73
N LEU A 107 -1.31 8.78 -12.15
CA LEU A 107 -1.06 7.86 -11.04
C LEU A 107 -1.91 8.21 -9.82
N ILE A 108 -1.88 9.47 -9.38
CA ILE A 108 -2.62 9.93 -8.21
C ILE A 108 -4.12 9.73 -8.38
N ARG A 109 -4.69 10.14 -9.53
CA ARG A 109 -6.11 9.96 -9.81
C ARG A 109 -6.54 8.50 -9.73
N HIS A 110 -5.74 7.59 -10.30
CA HIS A 110 -6.06 6.15 -10.26
C HIS A 110 -5.97 5.59 -8.84
N VAL A 111 -4.91 5.94 -8.09
CA VAL A 111 -4.76 5.50 -6.70
C VAL A 111 -5.93 5.99 -5.84
N ASP A 112 -6.31 7.25 -5.95
CA ASP A 112 -7.41 7.82 -5.17
C ASP A 112 -8.75 7.15 -5.50
N LEU A 113 -9.04 6.98 -6.79
CA LEU A 113 -10.26 6.32 -7.25
C LEU A 113 -10.34 4.88 -6.73
N VAL A 114 -9.27 4.09 -6.90
CA VAL A 114 -9.30 2.66 -6.56
C VAL A 114 -9.22 2.44 -5.04
N ALA A 115 -8.54 3.30 -4.29
CA ALA A 115 -8.49 3.22 -2.84
C ALA A 115 -9.83 3.60 -2.18
N HIS A 116 -10.54 4.60 -2.71
CA HIS A 116 -11.76 5.12 -2.13
C HIS A 116 -13.04 4.46 -2.70
N ALA A 117 -13.13 4.32 -4.02
CA ALA A 117 -14.33 3.88 -4.73
C ALA A 117 -14.00 2.92 -5.89
N PRO A 118 -13.41 1.75 -5.62
CA PRO A 118 -12.96 0.82 -6.67
C PRO A 118 -14.08 0.34 -7.61
N LYS A 119 -15.33 0.34 -7.14
CA LYS A 119 -16.51 -0.02 -7.96
C LYS A 119 -16.81 1.00 -9.08
N ASP A 120 -16.32 2.22 -8.94
CA ASP A 120 -16.53 3.31 -9.88
C ASP A 120 -15.41 3.37 -10.93
N ALA A 121 -14.36 2.53 -10.80
CA ALA A 121 -13.30 2.42 -11.78
C ALA A 121 -13.82 1.85 -13.11
N THR A 122 -13.47 2.52 -14.21
CA THR A 122 -13.92 2.20 -15.55
C THR A 122 -12.76 1.94 -16.50
N ARG A 123 -13.06 1.50 -17.73
CA ARG A 123 -12.06 1.43 -18.80
C ARG A 123 -11.39 2.78 -19.05
N ARG A 124 -12.14 3.88 -18.93
CA ARG A 124 -11.59 5.22 -19.21
C ARG A 124 -10.47 5.58 -18.25
N ASP A 125 -10.52 5.10 -17.01
CA ASP A 125 -9.48 5.36 -16.01
C ASP A 125 -8.16 4.69 -16.38
N ILE A 126 -8.22 3.51 -17.01
CA ILE A 126 -7.06 2.80 -17.56
C ILE A 126 -6.52 3.51 -18.80
N GLU A 127 -7.39 3.93 -19.72
CA GLU A 127 -6.99 4.68 -20.92
C GLU A 127 -6.26 5.98 -20.55
N LEU A 128 -6.72 6.69 -19.51
CA LEU A 128 -6.05 7.90 -19.03
C LEU A 128 -4.66 7.64 -18.44
N LEU A 129 -4.35 6.43 -17.96
CA LEU A 129 -2.98 6.04 -17.57
C LEU A 129 -2.11 5.80 -18.82
N GLN A 130 -2.66 5.13 -19.83
CA GLN A 130 -1.97 4.87 -21.10
C GLN A 130 -1.68 6.18 -21.86
N GLU A 131 -2.64 7.11 -21.90
CA GLU A 131 -2.48 8.45 -22.47
C GLU A 131 -1.39 9.27 -21.76
N ALA A 132 -1.14 9.00 -20.48
CA ALA A 132 -0.05 9.59 -19.72
C ALA A 132 1.31 8.89 -19.94
N GLY A 133 1.38 7.91 -20.86
CA GLY A 133 2.59 7.19 -21.23
C GLY A 133 2.96 6.06 -20.26
N ILE A 134 2.06 5.63 -19.38
CA ILE A 134 2.30 4.53 -18.45
C ILE A 134 2.11 3.21 -19.19
N ALA A 135 3.12 2.34 -19.15
CA ALA A 135 3.07 1.04 -19.81
C ALA A 135 2.06 0.11 -19.13
N ASP A 136 1.41 -0.78 -19.89
CA ASP A 136 0.40 -1.70 -19.38
C ASP A 136 0.89 -2.54 -18.18
N ALA A 137 2.14 -3.00 -18.23
CA ALA A 137 2.74 -3.73 -17.10
C ALA A 137 2.83 -2.89 -15.82
N ASP A 138 3.05 -1.57 -15.93
CA ASP A 138 3.09 -0.67 -14.79
C ASP A 138 1.69 -0.27 -14.31
N ILE A 139 0.68 -0.25 -15.19
CA ILE A 139 -0.73 -0.12 -14.80
C ILE A 139 -1.17 -1.31 -13.95
N VAL A 140 -0.77 -2.52 -14.32
CA VAL A 140 -1.03 -3.73 -13.52
C VAL A 140 -0.34 -3.62 -12.17
N ARG A 141 0.97 -3.29 -12.13
CA ARG A 141 1.72 -3.10 -10.87
C ARG A 141 1.09 -2.05 -9.96
N LEU A 142 0.61 -0.94 -10.52
CA LEU A 142 -0.08 0.10 -9.77
C LEU A 142 -1.39 -0.43 -9.17
N SER A 143 -2.17 -1.17 -9.95
CA SER A 143 -3.45 -1.71 -9.50
C SER A 143 -3.27 -2.79 -8.42
N GLU A 144 -2.25 -3.64 -8.57
CA GLU A 144 -1.84 -4.62 -7.56
C GLU A 144 -1.42 -3.95 -6.25
N LEU A 145 -0.61 -2.89 -6.33
CA LEU A 145 -0.21 -2.08 -5.19
C LEU A 145 -1.43 -1.54 -4.42
N VAL A 146 -2.35 -0.86 -5.12
CA VAL A 146 -3.52 -0.23 -4.48
C VAL A 146 -4.43 -1.29 -3.85
N ALA A 147 -4.68 -2.38 -4.58
CA ALA A 147 -5.52 -3.47 -4.10
C ALA A 147 -4.91 -4.11 -2.84
N PHE A 148 -3.61 -4.41 -2.87
CA PHE A 148 -2.92 -5.03 -1.76
C PHE A 148 -2.87 -4.14 -0.52
N VAL A 149 -2.46 -2.87 -0.65
CA VAL A 149 -2.37 -1.95 0.50
C VAL A 149 -3.76 -1.75 1.13
N SER A 150 -4.80 -1.60 0.31
CA SER A 150 -6.18 -1.50 0.79
C SER A 150 -6.64 -2.77 1.52
N TYR A 151 -6.27 -3.95 1.01
CA TYR A 151 -6.50 -5.23 1.69
C TYR A 151 -5.75 -5.30 3.03
N GLN A 152 -4.46 -4.96 3.04
CA GLN A 152 -3.58 -5.04 4.20
C GLN A 152 -4.11 -4.19 5.36
N ILE A 153 -4.52 -2.95 5.06
CA ILE A 153 -5.12 -2.03 6.03
C ILE A 153 -6.41 -2.64 6.61
N ARG A 154 -7.32 -3.14 5.77
CA ARG A 154 -8.59 -3.73 6.24
C ARG A 154 -8.39 -4.97 7.11
N VAL A 155 -7.41 -5.81 6.79
CA VAL A 155 -7.05 -6.96 7.63
C VAL A 155 -6.56 -6.50 8.99
N ALA A 156 -5.64 -5.54 9.05
CA ALA A 156 -5.14 -5.02 10.31
C ALA A 156 -6.26 -4.40 11.17
N VAL A 157 -7.14 -3.60 10.56
CA VAL A 157 -8.32 -3.03 11.26
C VAL A 157 -9.20 -4.14 11.82
N GLY A 158 -9.51 -5.17 11.02
CA GLY A 158 -10.32 -6.31 11.48
C GLY A 158 -9.69 -7.06 12.65
N LEU A 159 -8.37 -7.30 12.60
CA LEU A 159 -7.62 -7.92 13.69
C LEU A 159 -7.56 -7.03 14.95
N ALA A 160 -7.39 -5.71 14.78
CA ALA A 160 -7.39 -4.77 15.89
C ALA A 160 -8.76 -4.71 16.61
N LEU A 161 -9.86 -4.77 15.86
CA LEU A 161 -11.20 -4.89 16.43
C LEU A 161 -11.36 -6.19 17.22
N MET A 162 -10.88 -7.32 16.68
CA MET A 162 -10.90 -8.60 17.42
C MET A 162 -10.03 -8.57 18.68
N LYS A 163 -8.89 -7.86 18.66
CA LYS A 163 -8.04 -7.64 19.83
C LYS A 163 -8.78 -6.83 20.91
N GLY A 164 -9.50 -5.77 20.52
CA GLY A 164 -10.26 -4.94 21.47
C GLY A 164 -11.53 -5.61 22.01
N LEU A 165 -11.98 -6.71 21.40
CA LEU A 165 -13.09 -7.55 21.86
C LEU A 165 -12.64 -8.68 22.79
N ALA A 166 -11.34 -8.98 22.85
CA ALA A 166 -10.73 -10.02 23.68
C ALA A 166 -10.32 -9.47 25.05
#